data_AF-A0A3P6RAZ9-F1
#
_entry.id   AF-A0A3P6RAZ9-F1
#
_cell.length_a   1.000
_cell.length_b   1.000
_cell.length_c   1.000
_cell.angle_alpha   90.00
_cell.angle_beta   90.00
_cell.angle_gamma   90.00
#
_symmetry.space_group_name_H-M   'P 1'
#
loop_
_entity.id
_entity.type
_entity.pdbx_description
1 polymer ?
#
loop_
_entity_poly.entity_id
_entity_poly.type
_entity_poly.pdbx_seq_one_letter_code
_entity_poly.pdbx_strand_id
1 'polypeptide(L)'
;MKIIRFLAISGECLRCYTCDGPQECANPREEQCPKNNECFTVAENYDVKQNGLRKGCAPTCDRVNLVGTLCRTCRSDLCNGKTGIKHLNKLFFILFRQKFKISN
;
A
#
# COMPACT_ATOMS: atom_id res chain seq x y z
N MET A 1 21.11 -12.15 44.72
CA MET A 1 20.89 -11.01 43.80
C MET A 1 20.63 -11.57 42.40
N LYS A 2 19.38 -11.56 41.92
CA LYS A 2 19.02 -12.10 40.59
C LYS A 2 19.02 -10.96 39.59
N ILE A 3 19.99 -10.97 38.67
CA ILE A 3 20.06 -10.03 37.55
C ILE A 3 19.03 -10.50 36.52
N ILE A 4 17.88 -9.82 36.45
CA ILE A 4 16.91 -10.02 35.38
C ILE A 4 17.44 -9.25 34.16
N ARG A 5 18.08 -9.96 33.23
CA ARG A 5 18.40 -9.40 31.91
C ARG A 5 17.10 -9.34 31.11
N PHE A 6 16.50 -8.15 31.03
CA PHE A 6 15.44 -7.87 30.07
C PHE A 6 16.04 -8.04 28.67
N LEU A 7 15.77 -9.18 28.03
CA LEU A 7 15.99 -9.36 26.61
C LEU A 7 14.99 -8.45 25.90
N ALA A 8 15.44 -7.25 25.51
CA ALA A 8 14.71 -6.41 24.59
C ALA A 8 14.67 -7.14 23.25
N ILE A 9 13.59 -7.91 23.02
CA ILE A 9 13.28 -8.44 21.70
C ILE A 9 12.89 -7.21 20.88
N SER A 10 13.86 -6.62 20.19
CA SER A 10 13.62 -5.63 19.13
C SER A 10 12.96 -6.36 17.96
N GLY A 11 11.71 -6.77 18.14
CA GLY A 11 10.84 -7.05 17.01
C GLY A 11 10.62 -5.69 16.37
N GLU A 12 11.41 -5.37 15.36
CA GLU A 12 11.24 -4.16 14.56
C GLU A 12 9.77 -4.13 14.12
N CYS A 13 9.04 -3.11 14.58
CA CYS A 13 7.65 -2.96 14.18
C CYS A 13 7.66 -2.54 12.71
N LEU A 14 7.17 -3.45 11.85
CA LEU A 14 7.06 -3.28 10.40
C LEU A 14 6.31 -1.98 10.07
N ARG A 15 6.84 -1.16 9.16
CA ARG A 15 6.11 0.01 8.64
C ARG A 15 5.41 -0.33 7.33
N CYS A 16 4.19 0.15 7.15
CA CYS A 16 3.42 -0.06 5.93
C CYS A 16 2.73 1.22 5.48
N TYR A 17 2.40 1.31 4.19
CA TYR A 17 1.49 2.34 3.69
C TYR A 17 0.03 1.98 4.02
N THR A 18 -0.78 2.98 4.36
CA THR A 18 -2.19 2.80 4.75
C THR A 18 -3.08 3.85 4.07
N CYS A 19 -4.26 3.40 3.66
CA CYS A 19 -5.27 4.22 3.00
C CYS A 19 -6.58 3.42 2.91
N ASP A 20 -7.71 4.14 2.94
CA ASP A 20 -9.02 3.55 2.66
C ASP A 20 -9.70 4.32 1.52
N GLY A 21 -9.77 3.70 0.36
CA GLY A 21 -10.33 4.26 -0.86
C GLY A 21 -9.30 4.87 -1.83
N PRO A 22 -9.67 5.02 -3.11
CA PRO A 22 -8.74 5.46 -4.17
C PRO A 22 -8.11 6.84 -3.92
N GLN A 23 -8.87 7.77 -3.33
CA GLN A 23 -8.41 9.14 -3.07
C GLN A 23 -7.29 9.15 -2.02
N GLU A 24 -7.45 8.41 -0.93
CA GLU A 24 -6.42 8.30 0.11
C GLU A 24 -5.20 7.51 -0.40
N CYS A 25 -5.42 6.49 -1.22
CA CYS A 25 -4.33 5.70 -1.82
C CYS A 25 -3.55 6.44 -2.91
N ALA A 26 -3.96 7.66 -3.28
CA ALA A 26 -3.15 8.58 -4.08
C ALA A 26 -1.92 9.09 -3.29
N ASN A 27 -2.08 9.27 -1.98
CA ASN A 27 -1.03 9.68 -1.06
C ASN A 27 -1.20 8.96 0.29
N PRO A 28 -0.91 7.65 0.35
CA PRO A 28 -1.14 6.87 1.55
C PRO A 28 -0.18 7.28 2.67
N ARG A 29 -0.62 7.10 3.90
CA ARG A 29 0.14 7.43 5.11
C ARG A 29 1.05 6.27 5.49
N GLU A 30 2.14 6.54 6.18
CA GLU A 30 2.95 5.49 6.79
C GLU A 30 2.42 5.20 8.20
N GLU A 31 2.27 3.92 8.52
CA GLU A 31 1.86 3.45 9.84
C GLU A 31 2.82 2.36 10.33
N GLN A 32 3.09 2.38 11.63
CA GLN A 32 3.84 1.32 12.28
C GLN A 32 2.88 0.20 12.69
N CYS A 33 3.05 -0.98 12.10
CA CYS A 33 2.17 -2.10 12.34
C CYS A 33 2.38 -2.73 13.73
N PRO A 34 1.30 -3.27 14.32
CA PRO A 34 1.41 -4.21 15.42
C PRO A 34 2.33 -5.40 15.09
N LYS A 35 2.94 -5.99 16.12
CA LYS A 35 3.76 -7.20 15.96
C LYS A 35 2.95 -8.32 15.29
N ASN A 36 3.63 -9.10 14.45
CA ASN A 36 3.06 -10.22 13.67
C ASN A 36 2.09 -9.85 12.55
N ASN A 37 1.95 -8.57 12.20
CA ASN A 37 1.22 -8.14 11.02
C ASN A 37 2.13 -8.07 9.78
N GLU A 38 1.48 -8.10 8.62
CA GLU A 38 2.07 -7.91 7.29
C GLU A 38 1.46 -6.66 6.65
N CYS A 39 2.18 -6.07 5.69
CA CYS A 39 1.57 -5.04 4.86
C CYS A 39 0.62 -5.70 3.86
N PHE A 40 -0.61 -5.20 3.74
CA PHE A 40 -1.54 -5.63 2.70
C PHE A 40 -1.78 -4.54 1.64
N THR A 41 -2.24 -4.98 0.47
CA THR A 41 -2.86 -4.13 -0.56
C THR A 41 -4.05 -4.88 -1.14
N VAL A 42 -5.21 -4.25 -1.13
CA VAL A 42 -6.43 -4.68 -1.83
C VAL A 42 -6.53 -3.87 -3.12
N ALA A 43 -6.78 -4.54 -4.24
CA ALA A 43 -6.89 -3.93 -5.56
C ALA A 43 -7.94 -4.64 -6.42
N GLU A 44 -8.53 -3.93 -7.38
CA GLU A 44 -9.52 -4.53 -8.30
C GLU A 44 -8.88 -5.53 -9.28
N ASN A 45 -7.61 -5.31 -9.65
CA ASN A 45 -6.89 -6.10 -10.65
C ASN A 45 -5.46 -6.44 -10.18
N TYR A 46 -4.79 -7.36 -10.89
CA TYR A 46 -3.45 -7.86 -10.53
C TYR A 46 -2.36 -6.78 -10.48
N ASP A 47 -2.60 -5.61 -11.09
CA ASP A 47 -1.74 -4.44 -10.98
C ASP A 47 -2.00 -3.65 -9.67
N VAL A 48 -1.66 -4.29 -8.56
CA VAL A 48 -1.88 -3.80 -7.19
C VAL A 48 -1.12 -2.50 -6.87
N LYS A 49 -0.10 -2.15 -7.68
CA LYS A 49 0.66 -0.90 -7.55
C LYS A 49 -0.03 0.28 -8.23
N GLN A 50 -1.07 0.03 -9.02
CA GLN A 50 -1.76 1.05 -9.81
C GLN A 50 -3.25 1.17 -9.45
N ASN A 51 -3.78 0.22 -8.67
CA ASN A 51 -5.22 0.08 -8.43
C ASN A 51 -5.52 -0.18 -6.94
N GLY A 52 -4.61 0.17 -6.04
CA GLY A 52 -4.78 -0.06 -4.60
C GLY A 52 -6.00 0.70 -4.07
N LEU A 53 -7.07 -0.03 -3.74
CA LEU A 53 -8.28 0.50 -3.10
C LEU A 53 -8.08 0.67 -1.59
N ARG A 54 -7.29 -0.21 -0.98
CA ARG A 54 -7.06 -0.21 0.46
C ARG A 54 -5.67 -0.76 0.77
N LYS A 55 -4.98 -0.15 1.73
CA LYS A 55 -3.67 -0.60 2.22
C LYS A 55 -3.64 -0.53 3.74
N GLY A 56 -2.81 -1.35 4.37
CA GLY A 56 -2.63 -1.28 5.81
C GLY A 56 -1.85 -2.47 6.37
N CYS A 57 -2.05 -2.69 7.67
CA CYS A 57 -1.46 -3.78 8.43
C CYS A 57 -2.52 -4.86 8.72
N ALA A 58 -2.25 -6.11 8.38
CA ALA A 58 -3.11 -7.23 8.76
C ALA A 58 -2.30 -8.53 8.91
N PRO A 59 -2.73 -9.47 9.75
CA PRO A 59 -2.06 -10.76 9.86
C PRO A 59 -2.23 -11.61 8.59
N THR A 60 -3.39 -11.52 7.93
CA THR A 60 -3.67 -12.20 6.65
C THR A 60 -4.68 -11.40 5.83
N CYS A 61 -4.74 -11.69 4.51
CA CYS A 61 -5.70 -11.08 3.60
C CYS A 61 -7.17 -11.44 3.89
N ASP A 62 -7.46 -12.62 4.44
CA ASP A 62 -8.84 -13.10 4.65
C ASP A 62 -9.69 -12.15 5.50
N ARG A 63 -9.04 -11.37 6.37
CA ARG A 63 -9.71 -10.43 7.28
C ARG A 63 -9.99 -9.06 6.65
N VAL A 64 -9.34 -8.74 5.54
CA VAL A 64 -9.37 -7.41 4.91
C VAL A 64 -9.78 -7.45 3.44
N ASN A 65 -9.98 -8.66 2.90
CA ASN A 65 -10.34 -8.85 1.51
C ASN A 65 -11.77 -8.35 1.25
N LEU A 66 -11.96 -7.62 0.15
CA LEU A 66 -13.28 -7.23 -0.33
C LEU A 66 -13.71 -8.25 -1.40
N VAL A 67 -14.98 -8.67 -1.39
CA VAL A 67 -15.50 -9.64 -2.36
C VAL A 67 -15.29 -9.11 -3.78
N GLY A 68 -14.70 -9.93 -4.66
CA GLY A 68 -14.40 -9.55 -6.04
C GLY A 68 -13.10 -8.75 -6.22
N THR A 69 -12.29 -8.57 -5.18
CA THR A 69 -10.99 -7.89 -5.25
C THR A 69 -9.83 -8.84 -4.96
N LEU A 70 -8.64 -8.43 -5.39
CA LEU A 70 -7.38 -9.14 -5.14
C LEU A 70 -6.69 -8.53 -3.92
N CYS A 71 -6.36 -9.37 -2.94
CA CYS A 71 -5.54 -8.99 -1.80
C CYS A 71 -4.16 -9.64 -1.88
N ARG A 72 -3.11 -8.86 -1.61
CA ARG A 72 -1.74 -9.35 -1.47
C ARG A 72 -1.11 -8.85 -0.19
N THR A 73 -0.25 -9.67 0.40
CA THR A 73 0.57 -9.30 1.55
C THR A 73 2.07 -9.34 1.25
N CYS A 74 2.87 -8.63 2.05
CA CYS A 74 4.32 -8.66 2.02
C CYS A 74 4.92 -8.30 3.41
N ARG A 75 6.16 -8.74 3.65
CA ARG A 75 6.83 -8.70 4.98
C ARG A 75 8.15 -7.92 4.98
N SER A 76 8.14 -6.70 4.47
CA SER A 76 9.28 -5.78 4.59
C SER A 76 8.80 -4.33 4.66
N ASP A 77 9.61 -3.46 5.25
CA ASP A 77 9.26 -2.06 5.46
C ASP A 77 8.80 -1.38 4.16
N LEU A 78 7.59 -0.83 4.19
CA LEU A 78 6.94 -0.08 3.12
C LEU A 78 6.79 -0.88 1.80
N CYS A 79 6.82 -2.22 1.87
CA CYS A 79 6.80 -3.11 0.71
C CYS A 79 5.52 -3.01 -0.12
N ASN A 80 4.42 -2.59 0.50
CA ASN A 80 3.14 -2.41 -0.18
C ASN A 80 3.09 -1.17 -1.08
N GLY A 81 4.18 -0.39 -1.15
CA GLY A 81 4.42 0.64 -2.16
C GLY A 81 3.53 1.88 -2.00
N LYS A 82 4.14 3.06 -2.22
CA LYS A 82 3.49 4.36 -1.98
C LYS A 82 2.37 4.68 -2.97
N THR A 83 2.47 4.24 -4.22
CA THR A 83 1.52 4.64 -5.25
C THR A 83 0.35 3.66 -5.38
N GLY A 84 -0.87 4.19 -5.36
CA GLY A 84 -2.08 3.60 -5.94
C GLY A 84 -2.58 4.34 -7.18
N ILE A 85 -1.90 5.40 -7.64
CA ILE A 85 -2.25 6.19 -8.84
C ILE A 85 -0.97 6.66 -9.54
N LYS A 86 -0.42 5.86 -10.45
CA LYS A 86 0.61 6.36 -11.40
C LYS A 86 0.20 6.30 -12.86
N HIS A 87 -1.08 6.07 -13.16
CA HIS A 87 -1.51 5.92 -14.55
C HIS A 87 -2.77 6.66 -14.99
N LEU A 88 -3.42 7.46 -14.12
CA LEU A 88 -4.37 8.45 -14.65
C LEU A 88 -3.66 9.50 -15.51
N ASN A 89 -2.40 9.85 -15.19
CA ASN A 89 -1.64 10.85 -15.94
C ASN A 89 -0.97 10.35 -17.22
N LYS A 90 -0.89 9.04 -17.52
CA LYS A 90 -0.38 8.64 -18.85
C LYS A 90 -1.48 8.78 -19.92
N LEU A 91 -2.71 8.40 -19.59
CA LEU A 91 -3.85 8.64 -20.49
C LEU A 91 -4.23 10.13 -20.55
N PHE A 92 -4.22 10.86 -19.42
CA PHE A 92 -4.48 12.31 -19.43
C PHE A 92 -3.43 13.09 -20.22
N PHE A 93 -2.12 12.81 -20.10
CA PHE A 93 -1.09 13.48 -20.91
C PHE A 93 -1.19 13.14 -22.41
N ILE A 94 -1.51 11.89 -22.77
CA ILE A 94 -1.66 11.49 -24.18
C ILE A 94 -2.92 12.12 -24.80
N LEU A 95 -4.04 12.15 -24.07
CA LEU A 95 -5.29 12.78 -24.54
C LEU A 95 -5.19 14.32 -24.59
N PHE A 96 -4.49 14.97 -23.65
CA PHE A 96 -4.22 16.41 -23.72
C PHE A 96 -3.29 16.78 -24.89
N ARG A 97 -2.24 15.99 -25.17
CA ARG A 97 -1.37 16.21 -26.34
C ARG A 97 -2.10 16.08 -27.67
N GLN A 98 -3.11 15.22 -27.77
CA GLN A 98 -3.90 15.10 -29.00
C GLN A 98 -4.91 16.25 -29.18
N LYS A 99 -5.40 16.87 -28.10
CA LYS A 99 -6.28 18.05 -28.19
C LYS A 99 -5.54 19.36 -28.45
N PHE A 100 -4.29 19.49 -28.04
CA PHE A 100 -3.45 20.66 -28.34
C PHE A 100 -2.29 20.25 -29.26
N LYS A 101 -2.58 20.18 -30.57
CA LYS A 101 -1.55 20.34 -31.61
C LYS A 101 -0.90 21.71 -31.41
N ILE A 102 0.14 21.78 -30.58
CA ILE A 102 1.03 22.95 -30.55
C ILE A 102 1.93 22.78 -31.76
N SER A 103 1.53 23.44 -32.84
CA SER A 103 2.37 23.71 -33.99
C SER A 103 3.31 24.85 -33.62
N ASN A 104 4.60 24.58 -33.62
CA ASN A 104 5.67 25.48 -34.08
C ASN A 104 6.94 24.66 -34.26
#